data_AF-A0A2E2QE26-F1
#
_entry.id   AF-A0A2E2QE26-F1
#
_cell.length_a   1.000
_cell.length_b   1.000
_cell.length_c   1.000
_cell.angle_alpha   90.00
_cell.angle_beta   90.00
_cell.angle_gamma   90.00
#
_symmetry.space_group_name_H-M   'P 1'
#
loop_
_entity.id
_entity.type
_entity.pdbx_description
1 polymer ?
#
loop_
_entity_poly.entity_id
_entity_poly.type
_entity_poly.pdbx_seq_one_letter_code
_entity_poly.pdbx_strand_id
1 'polypeptide(L)'
;FLNEINETEITRITKTLKNNDYIKDVLFISKEKAAESLSKIIGEDFLNVLDGKNPLLDCIDITLKPEHANLDKFKELDFFLKNKFNEEINEVKFHENLIEKINYNMNKIMKFISFFSIILFVATIFLIKNTIRMNIRSEKDIIKTMKLVGATNDFIKSPYLKSSIFNGIISISISTILFLSISFFVNKNLNIFYNESLLNIITFTCVFICVIGIMINYVSTLVITNSHLKKIN
;
A
#
# COMPACT_ATOMS: atom_id res chain seq x y z
N PHE A 1 9.83 -5.94 -33.27
CA PHE A 1 10.58 -5.04 -34.19
C PHE A 1 9.96 -5.02 -35.58
N LEU A 2 10.41 -4.15 -36.50
CA LEU A 2 9.93 -4.09 -37.90
C LEU A 2 10.49 -5.21 -38.79
N ASN A 3 11.77 -5.57 -38.63
CA ASN A 3 12.47 -6.65 -39.36
C ASN A 3 13.43 -7.41 -38.40
N GLU A 4 14.18 -8.40 -38.90
CA GLU A 4 15.35 -8.94 -38.20
C GLU A 4 16.38 -7.82 -38.01
N ILE A 5 16.62 -7.43 -36.76
CA ILE A 5 17.50 -6.31 -36.39
C ILE A 5 18.87 -6.87 -36.01
N ASN A 6 19.93 -6.16 -36.40
CA ASN A 6 21.31 -6.55 -36.06
C ASN A 6 21.56 -6.50 -34.55
N GLU A 7 22.38 -7.41 -34.01
CA GLU A 7 22.68 -7.47 -32.56
C GLU A 7 23.25 -6.16 -31.99
N THR A 8 23.96 -5.39 -32.82
CA THR A 8 24.52 -4.08 -32.48
C THR A 8 23.43 -3.02 -32.24
N GLU A 9 22.36 -3.03 -33.03
CA GLU A 9 21.21 -2.14 -32.90
C GLU A 9 20.35 -2.52 -31.69
N ILE A 10 20.11 -3.82 -31.48
CA ILE A 10 19.42 -4.34 -30.28
C ILE A 10 20.15 -3.90 -29.00
N THR A 11 21.48 -3.99 -28.99
CA THR A 11 22.31 -3.59 -27.85
C THR A 11 22.23 -2.07 -27.61
N ARG A 12 22.23 -1.26 -28.68
CA ARG A 12 22.08 0.20 -28.60
C ARG A 12 20.73 0.61 -28.02
N ILE A 13 19.64 0.00 -28.51
CA ILE A 13 18.27 0.24 -28.02
C ILE A 13 18.18 -0.17 -26.55
N THR A 14 18.63 -1.37 -26.20
CA THR A 14 18.60 -1.90 -24.83
C THR A 14 19.35 -1.00 -23.86
N LYS A 15 20.54 -0.50 -24.24
CA LYS A 15 21.33 0.42 -23.40
C LYS A 15 20.66 1.78 -23.23
N THR A 16 20.02 2.28 -24.28
CA THR A 16 19.27 3.55 -24.22
C THR A 16 18.03 3.44 -23.33
N LEU A 17 17.35 2.29 -23.36
CA LEU A 17 16.20 2.01 -22.49
C LEU A 17 16.62 1.80 -21.03
N LYS A 18 17.73 1.11 -20.78
CA LYS A 18 18.28 0.93 -19.42
C LYS A 18 18.70 2.24 -18.76
N ASN A 19 19.08 3.25 -19.55
CA ASN A 19 19.44 4.58 -19.06
C ASN A 19 18.22 5.49 -18.79
N ASN A 20 17.00 5.02 -19.00
CA ASN A 20 15.79 5.80 -18.71
C ASN A 20 15.35 5.58 -17.25
N ASP A 21 15.11 6.66 -16.51
CA ASP A 21 14.71 6.61 -15.10
C ASP A 21 13.39 5.87 -14.85
N TYR A 22 12.52 5.74 -15.84
CA TYR A 22 11.23 5.06 -15.69
C TYR A 22 11.31 3.54 -15.76
N ILE A 23 12.40 3.00 -16.31
CA ILE A 23 12.54 1.59 -16.65
C ILE A 23 13.32 0.87 -15.53
N LYS A 24 12.76 -0.26 -15.06
CA LYS A 24 13.37 -1.13 -14.04
C LYS A 24 14.22 -2.23 -14.69
N ASP A 25 13.68 -2.87 -15.72
CA ASP A 25 14.37 -3.93 -16.44
C ASP A 25 14.03 -3.92 -17.93
N VAL A 26 14.99 -4.38 -18.74
CA VAL A 26 14.88 -4.47 -20.20
C VAL A 26 15.40 -5.84 -20.60
N LEU A 27 14.50 -6.72 -21.01
CA LEU A 27 14.80 -8.08 -21.40
C LEU A 27 14.59 -8.24 -22.91
N PHE A 28 15.66 -8.62 -23.60
CA PHE A 28 15.56 -9.02 -25.00
C PHE A 28 15.08 -10.47 -25.08
N ILE A 29 14.00 -10.68 -25.84
CA ILE A 29 13.42 -11.99 -26.09
C ILE A 29 13.53 -12.24 -27.59
N SER A 30 14.33 -13.25 -27.94
CA SER A 30 14.46 -13.69 -29.32
C SER A 30 13.17 -14.37 -29.80
N LYS A 31 12.94 -14.36 -31.10
CA LYS A 31 11.80 -15.04 -31.76
C LYS A 31 11.61 -16.49 -31.30
N GLU A 32 12.69 -17.22 -31.07
CA GLU A 32 12.66 -18.63 -30.59
C GLU A 32 12.20 -18.73 -29.13
N LYS A 33 12.73 -17.87 -28.25
CA LYS A 33 12.31 -17.83 -26.84
C LYS A 33 10.87 -17.35 -26.69
N ALA A 34 10.45 -16.39 -27.52
CA ALA A 34 9.08 -15.91 -27.54
C ALA A 34 8.10 -17.05 -27.93
N ALA A 35 8.48 -17.88 -28.91
CA ALA A 35 7.69 -19.05 -29.30
C ALA A 35 7.62 -20.09 -28.17
N GLU A 36 8.76 -20.39 -27.53
CA GLU A 36 8.79 -21.36 -26.41
C GLU A 36 7.94 -20.90 -25.21
N SER A 37 8.05 -19.62 -24.82
CA SER A 37 7.25 -19.04 -23.75
C SER A 37 5.75 -19.03 -24.07
N LEU A 38 5.39 -18.74 -25.33
CA LEU A 38 4.00 -18.75 -25.77
C LEU A 38 3.42 -20.18 -25.78
N SER A 39 4.16 -21.16 -26.30
CA SER A 39 3.76 -22.58 -26.28
C SER A 39 3.53 -23.09 -24.86
N LYS A 40 4.34 -22.68 -23.87
CA LYS A 40 4.14 -23.04 -22.46
C LYS A 40 2.86 -22.46 -21.84
N ILE A 41 2.43 -21.27 -22.28
CA ILE A 41 1.22 -20.62 -21.77
C ILE A 41 -0.04 -21.24 -22.38
N ILE A 42 0.02 -21.58 -23.68
CA ILE A 42 -1.11 -22.13 -24.43
C ILE A 42 -1.25 -23.64 -24.19
N GLY A 43 -0.17 -24.34 -23.84
CA GLY A 43 -0.17 -25.78 -23.57
C GLY A 43 -0.10 -26.66 -24.82
N GLU A 44 0.07 -26.05 -26.00
CA GLU A 44 0.26 -26.71 -27.29
C GLU A 44 1.46 -26.09 -28.03
N ASP A 45 2.12 -26.87 -28.88
CA ASP A 45 3.14 -26.36 -29.80
C ASP A 45 2.46 -25.51 -30.89
N PHE A 46 2.35 -24.22 -30.61
CA PHE A 46 1.79 -23.21 -31.51
C PHE A 46 2.43 -23.23 -32.92
N LEU A 47 3.69 -23.69 -33.01
CA LEU A 47 4.43 -23.86 -34.27
C LEU A 47 3.88 -24.97 -35.18
N ASN A 48 3.23 -26.00 -34.61
CA ASN A 48 2.63 -27.09 -35.39
C ASN A 48 1.34 -26.66 -36.12
N VAL A 49 0.67 -25.61 -35.63
CA VAL A 49 -0.54 -25.03 -36.23
C VAL A 49 -0.21 -24.08 -37.39
N LEU A 50 1.04 -23.64 -37.50
CA LEU A 50 1.51 -22.63 -38.45
C LEU A 50 2.49 -23.17 -39.50
N ASP A 51 2.38 -24.45 -39.86
CA ASP A 51 3.25 -25.13 -40.85
C ASP A 51 4.75 -24.97 -40.55
N GLY A 52 5.13 -24.91 -39.27
CA GLY A 52 6.53 -24.79 -38.85
C GLY A 52 7.18 -23.42 -39.09
N LYS A 53 6.42 -22.38 -39.46
CA LYS A 53 6.94 -21.02 -39.62
C LYS A 53 6.62 -20.18 -38.40
N ASN A 54 7.66 -19.70 -37.71
CA ASN A 54 7.52 -18.80 -36.57
C ASN A 54 7.18 -17.37 -37.06
N PRO A 55 5.96 -16.85 -36.80
CA PRO A 55 5.58 -15.49 -37.20
C PRO A 55 6.08 -14.43 -36.21
N LEU A 56 6.66 -14.87 -35.08
CA LEU A 56 7.12 -13.97 -34.03
C LEU A 56 8.43 -13.31 -34.46
N LEU A 57 8.48 -12.00 -34.25
CA LEU A 57 9.68 -11.21 -34.38
C LEU A 57 10.33 -11.06 -33.02
N ASP A 58 11.60 -10.69 -33.01
CA ASP A 58 12.28 -10.32 -31.79
C ASP A 58 11.53 -9.18 -31.08
N CYS A 59 11.50 -9.23 -29.75
CA CYS A 59 10.84 -8.23 -28.93
C CYS A 59 11.69 -7.86 -27.71
N ILE A 60 11.47 -6.65 -27.21
CA ILE A 60 12.03 -6.19 -25.96
C ILE A 60 10.88 -6.08 -24.97
N ASP A 61 10.98 -6.83 -23.87
CA ASP A 61 10.10 -6.68 -22.73
C ASP A 61 10.65 -5.60 -21.79
N ILE A 62 9.80 -4.64 -21.47
CA ILE A 62 10.16 -3.46 -20.68
C ILE A 62 9.36 -3.50 -19.37
N THR A 63 10.06 -3.73 -18.27
CA THR A 63 9.46 -3.65 -16.94
C THR A 63 9.64 -2.24 -16.39
N LEU A 64 8.54 -1.54 -16.10
CA LEU A 64 8.60 -0.23 -15.45
C LEU A 64 8.84 -0.32 -13.94
N LYS A 65 9.38 0.75 -13.37
CA LYS A 65 9.42 0.91 -11.92
C LYS A 65 7.98 1.02 -11.38
N PRO A 66 7.68 0.45 -10.20
CA PRO A 66 6.32 0.45 -9.63
C PRO A 66 5.76 1.86 -9.40
N GLU A 67 6.63 2.84 -9.14
CA GLU A 67 6.27 4.26 -8.97
C GLU A 67 5.79 4.92 -10.28
N HIS A 68 6.15 4.34 -11.42
CA HIS A 68 5.84 4.86 -12.76
C HIS A 68 4.94 3.90 -13.56
N ALA A 69 4.40 2.85 -12.92
CA ALA A 69 3.48 1.89 -13.53
C ALA A 69 2.04 2.44 -13.64
N ASN A 70 1.90 3.69 -14.10
CA ASN A 70 0.62 4.38 -14.29
C ASN A 70 0.33 4.56 -15.78
N LEU A 71 -0.95 4.54 -16.14
CA LEU A 71 -1.40 4.63 -17.53
C LEU A 71 -0.82 5.84 -18.27
N ASP A 72 -0.78 7.00 -17.60
CA ASP A 72 -0.26 8.24 -18.19
C ASP A 72 1.24 8.14 -18.51
N LYS A 73 2.00 7.46 -17.65
CA LYS A 73 3.44 7.23 -17.85
C LYS A 73 3.70 6.22 -18.96
N PHE A 74 2.83 5.23 -19.12
CA PHE A 74 2.88 4.34 -20.28
C PHE A 74 2.62 5.08 -21.60
N LYS A 75 1.63 5.98 -21.62
CA LYS A 75 1.33 6.81 -22.81
C LYS A 75 2.47 7.77 -23.16
N GLU A 76 3.09 8.40 -22.15
CA GLU A 76 4.30 9.21 -22.33
C GLU A 76 5.47 8.38 -22.90
N LEU A 77 5.65 7.16 -22.38
CA LEU A 77 6.70 6.26 -22.87
C LEU A 77 6.42 5.78 -24.30
N ASP A 78 5.18 5.44 -24.64
CA ASP A 78 4.78 5.09 -26.00
C ASP A 78 5.12 6.20 -27.00
N PHE A 79 4.75 7.43 -26.66
CA PHE A 79 5.06 8.61 -27.47
C PHE A 79 6.57 8.82 -27.62
N PHE A 80 7.34 8.65 -26.54
CA PHE A 80 8.79 8.77 -26.58
C PHE A 80 9.44 7.69 -27.46
N LEU A 81 8.98 6.43 -27.35
CA LEU A 81 9.52 5.30 -28.11
C LEU A 81 9.21 5.42 -29.60
N LYS A 82 7.96 5.77 -29.95
CA LYS A 82 7.54 6.00 -31.34
C LYS A 82 8.29 7.15 -32.00
N ASN A 83 8.51 8.26 -31.28
CA ASN A 83 9.23 9.41 -31.84
C ASN A 83 10.73 9.16 -32.01
N LYS A 84 11.36 8.40 -31.09
CA LYS A 84 12.82 8.24 -31.07
C LYS A 84 13.31 7.09 -31.96
N PHE A 85 12.48 6.07 -32.20
CA PHE A 85 12.86 4.84 -32.90
C PHE A 85 11.87 4.45 -34.00
N ASN A 86 11.30 5.45 -34.68
CA ASN A 86 10.22 5.32 -35.66
C ASN A 86 10.55 4.38 -36.85
N GLU A 87 11.83 4.14 -37.13
CA GLU A 87 12.30 3.24 -38.21
C GLU A 87 12.58 1.80 -37.74
N GLU A 88 12.72 1.57 -36.42
CA GLU A 88 13.16 0.29 -35.84
C GLU A 88 12.01 -0.42 -35.09
N ILE A 89 11.03 0.34 -34.57
CA ILE A 89 9.90 -0.17 -33.76
C ILE A 89 8.62 -0.26 -34.59
N ASN A 90 8.06 -1.47 -34.71
CA ASN A 90 6.80 -1.73 -35.42
C ASN A 90 5.56 -1.34 -34.60
N GLU A 91 5.51 -1.81 -33.36
CA GLU A 91 4.36 -1.61 -32.48
C GLU A 91 4.83 -1.75 -31.03
N VAL A 92 4.43 -0.81 -30.19
CA VAL A 92 4.54 -0.98 -28.74
C VAL A 92 3.17 -1.42 -28.24
N LYS A 93 3.06 -2.70 -27.88
CA LYS A 93 1.81 -3.30 -27.40
C LYS A 93 1.71 -3.16 -25.90
N PHE A 94 0.78 -2.32 -25.45
CA PHE A 94 0.41 -2.20 -24.04
C PHE A 94 -1.01 -2.71 -23.86
N HIS A 95 -1.23 -3.50 -22.82
CA HIS A 95 -2.58 -3.91 -22.47
C HIS A 95 -3.27 -2.82 -21.63
N GLU A 96 -3.59 -1.68 -22.27
CA GLU A 96 -4.24 -0.53 -21.61
C GLU A 96 -5.48 -0.96 -20.84
N ASN A 97 -6.34 -1.77 -21.46
CA ASN A 97 -7.56 -2.29 -20.87
C ASN A 97 -7.34 -3.11 -19.58
N LEU A 98 -6.20 -3.79 -19.43
CA LEU A 98 -5.91 -4.56 -18.22
C LEU A 98 -5.45 -3.63 -17.09
N ILE A 99 -4.56 -2.69 -17.40
CA ILE A 99 -4.04 -1.72 -16.42
C ILE A 99 -5.16 -0.80 -15.93
N GLU A 100 -6.03 -0.32 -16.84
CA GLU A 100 -7.20 0.49 -16.47
C GLU A 100 -8.16 -0.28 -15.56
N LYS A 101 -8.47 -1.54 -15.88
CA LYS A 101 -9.34 -2.38 -15.04
C LYS A 101 -8.74 -2.63 -13.67
N ILE A 102 -7.44 -2.90 -13.59
CA ILE A 102 -6.73 -3.11 -12.31
C ILE A 102 -6.77 -1.82 -11.49
N ASN A 103 -6.36 -0.69 -12.07
CA ASN A 103 -6.32 0.59 -11.37
C ASN A 103 -7.71 1.06 -10.94
N TYR A 104 -8.73 0.88 -11.78
CA TYR A 104 -10.12 1.20 -11.45
C TYR A 104 -10.61 0.36 -10.27
N ASN A 105 -10.36 -0.95 -10.30
CA ASN A 105 -10.78 -1.84 -9.21
C ASN A 105 -10.01 -1.55 -7.92
N MET A 106 -8.70 -1.29 -8.00
CA MET A 106 -7.88 -0.92 -6.85
C MET A 106 -8.35 0.38 -6.21
N ASN A 107 -8.63 1.42 -7.02
CA ASN A 107 -9.14 2.68 -6.50
C ASN A 107 -10.52 2.50 -5.84
N LYS A 108 -11.39 1.66 -6.42
CA LYS A 108 -12.70 1.34 -5.82
C LYS A 108 -12.55 0.63 -4.47
N ILE A 109 -11.64 -0.33 -4.36
CA ILE A 109 -11.33 -1.04 -3.11
C ILE A 109 -10.76 -0.08 -2.07
N MET A 110 -9.80 0.77 -2.44
CA MET A 110 -9.22 1.77 -1.55
C MET A 110 -10.28 2.73 -1.00
N LYS A 111 -11.18 3.24 -1.85
CA LYS A 111 -12.29 4.10 -1.42
C LYS A 111 -13.23 3.38 -0.45
N PHE A 112 -13.55 2.12 -0.72
CA PHE A 112 -14.40 1.32 0.15
C PHE A 112 -13.76 1.09 1.53
N ILE A 113 -12.49 0.70 1.57
CA ILE A 113 -11.74 0.50 2.82
C ILE A 113 -11.61 1.81 3.59
N SER A 114 -11.33 2.92 2.91
CA SER A 114 -11.23 4.24 3.53
C SER A 114 -12.56 4.66 4.16
N PHE A 115 -13.67 4.49 3.44
CA PHE A 115 -15.01 4.75 3.97
C PHE A 115 -15.31 3.89 5.21
N PHE A 116 -14.99 2.60 5.15
CA PHE A 116 -15.18 1.68 6.27
C PHE A 116 -14.28 2.03 7.47
N SER A 117 -13.04 2.47 7.24
CA SER A 117 -12.13 2.92 8.29
C SER A 117 -12.70 4.13 9.05
N ILE A 118 -13.28 5.09 8.34
CA ILE A 118 -13.94 6.26 8.95
C ILE A 118 -15.11 5.82 9.85
N ILE A 119 -15.93 4.87 9.39
CA ILE A 119 -17.07 4.40 10.18
C ILE A 119 -16.63 3.70 11.46
N LEU A 120 -15.58 2.88 11.38
CA LEU A 120 -14.99 2.24 12.56
C LEU A 120 -14.39 3.27 13.51
N PHE A 121 -13.71 4.30 12.98
CA PHE A 121 -13.17 5.38 13.80
C PHE A 121 -14.25 6.15 14.58
N VAL A 122 -15.40 6.43 13.96
CA VAL A 122 -16.53 7.05 14.66
C VAL A 122 -17.10 6.11 15.72
N ALA A 123 -17.22 4.82 15.40
CA ALA A 123 -17.71 3.81 16.34
C ALA A 123 -16.80 3.68 17.58
N THR A 124 -15.48 3.69 17.40
CA THR A 124 -14.54 3.61 18.54
C THR A 124 -14.64 4.83 19.45
N ILE A 125 -14.76 6.05 18.91
CA ILE A 125 -14.98 7.26 19.72
C ILE A 125 -16.27 7.13 20.56
N PHE A 126 -17.35 6.63 19.96
CA PHE A 126 -18.62 6.43 20.65
C PHE A 126 -18.50 5.38 21.77
N LEU A 127 -17.80 4.26 21.51
CA LEU A 127 -17.53 3.23 22.51
C LEU A 127 -16.72 3.78 23.68
N ILE A 128 -15.62 4.49 23.42
CA ILE A 128 -14.77 5.06 24.46
C ILE A 128 -15.58 6.02 25.36
N LYS A 129 -16.37 6.91 24.74
CA LYS A 129 -17.24 7.84 25.46
C LYS A 129 -18.24 7.11 26.37
N ASN A 130 -18.88 6.07 25.86
CA ASN A 130 -19.84 5.29 26.63
C ASN A 130 -19.18 4.52 27.78
N THR A 131 -18.01 3.93 27.54
CA THR A 131 -17.24 3.22 28.56
C THR A 131 -16.84 4.14 29.71
N ILE A 132 -16.31 5.33 29.42
CA ILE A 132 -15.91 6.26 30.49
C ILE A 132 -17.13 6.74 31.28
N ARG A 133 -18.25 7.04 30.61
CA ARG A 133 -19.51 7.39 31.29
C ARG A 133 -19.99 6.26 32.21
N MET A 134 -19.87 5.01 31.76
CA MET A 134 -20.24 3.84 32.55
C MET A 134 -19.36 3.71 33.80
N ASN A 135 -18.04 3.83 33.64
CA ASN A 135 -17.08 3.73 34.76
C ASN A 135 -17.33 4.81 35.81
N ILE A 136 -17.50 6.08 35.40
CA ILE A 136 -17.79 7.19 36.32
C ILE A 136 -19.09 6.95 37.10
N ARG A 137 -20.12 6.37 36.44
CA ARG A 137 -21.39 6.07 37.12
C ARG A 137 -21.24 4.93 38.13
N SER A 138 -20.39 3.94 37.85
CA SER A 138 -20.13 2.82 38.74
C SER A 138 -19.37 3.25 40.01
N GLU A 139 -18.54 4.28 39.92
CA GLU A 139 -17.71 4.78 41.04
C GLU A 139 -18.27 6.06 41.69
N LYS A 140 -19.54 6.38 41.44
CA LYS A 140 -20.18 7.62 41.91
C LYS A 140 -20.03 7.83 43.43
N ASP A 141 -20.19 6.78 44.22
CA ASP A 141 -20.16 6.89 45.68
C ASP A 141 -18.74 7.17 46.21
N ILE A 142 -17.72 6.60 45.58
CA ILE A 142 -16.30 6.85 45.87
C ILE A 142 -15.94 8.30 45.51
N ILE A 143 -16.41 8.79 44.36
CA ILE A 143 -16.20 10.19 43.96
C ILE A 143 -16.85 11.14 44.96
N LYS A 144 -18.04 10.80 45.47
CA LYS A 144 -18.75 11.62 46.45
C LYS A 144 -18.00 11.71 47.78
N THR A 145 -17.48 10.59 48.30
CA THR A 145 -16.66 10.60 49.52
C THR A 145 -15.33 11.34 49.32
N MET A 146 -14.67 11.18 48.17
CA MET A 146 -13.46 11.96 47.84
C MET A 146 -13.73 13.48 47.84
N LYS A 147 -14.86 13.91 47.26
CA LYS A 147 -15.25 15.34 47.28
C LYS A 147 -15.54 15.87 48.68
N LEU A 148 -16.12 15.06 49.58
CA LEU A 148 -16.41 15.47 50.97
C LEU A 148 -15.15 15.71 51.80
N VAL A 149 -14.04 15.04 51.46
CA VAL A 149 -12.73 15.22 52.11
C VAL A 149 -11.92 16.36 51.45
N GLY A 150 -12.51 17.06 50.46
CA GLY A 150 -11.86 18.20 49.79
C GLY A 150 -10.87 17.80 48.69
N ALA A 151 -10.97 16.58 48.15
CA ALA A 151 -10.09 16.16 47.05
C ALA A 151 -10.29 17.04 45.81
N THR A 152 -9.18 17.44 45.18
CA THR A 152 -9.20 18.24 43.96
C THR A 152 -9.73 17.43 42.77
N ASN A 153 -10.33 18.11 41.80
CA ASN A 153 -10.85 17.47 40.58
C ASN A 153 -9.77 16.64 39.85
N ASP A 154 -8.50 17.05 39.89
CA ASP A 154 -7.41 16.33 39.24
C ASP A 154 -7.01 15.05 39.99
N PHE A 155 -7.13 15.03 41.32
CA PHE A 155 -6.93 13.81 42.10
C PHE A 155 -7.95 12.73 41.73
N ILE A 156 -9.20 13.13 41.47
CA ILE A 156 -10.28 12.25 41.02
C ILE A 156 -10.04 11.74 39.58
N LYS A 157 -9.44 12.55 38.70
CA LYS A 157 -9.12 12.16 37.30
C LYS A 157 -7.92 11.22 37.18
N SER A 158 -6.93 11.36 38.06
CA SER A 158 -5.64 10.68 37.99
C SER A 158 -5.70 9.16 37.71
N PRO A 159 -6.54 8.35 38.40
CA PRO A 159 -6.60 6.91 38.13
C PRO A 159 -7.08 6.59 36.70
N TYR A 160 -8.04 7.35 36.17
CA TYR A 160 -8.54 7.16 34.80
C TYR A 160 -7.50 7.56 33.74
N LEU A 161 -6.72 8.61 34.00
CA LEU A 161 -5.64 9.03 33.12
C LEU A 161 -4.54 7.96 33.04
N LYS A 162 -4.14 7.40 34.18
CA LYS A 162 -3.14 6.32 34.24
C LYS A 162 -3.61 5.06 33.52
N SER A 163 -4.86 4.65 33.75
CA SER A 163 -5.45 3.49 33.06
C SER A 163 -5.51 3.68 31.54
N SER A 164 -5.83 4.89 31.08
CA SER A 164 -5.88 5.21 29.64
C SER A 164 -4.50 5.16 28.98
N ILE A 165 -3.47 5.69 29.65
CA ILE A 165 -2.08 5.60 29.16
C ILE A 165 -1.63 4.14 29.05
N PHE A 166 -1.91 3.33 30.08
CA PHE A 166 -1.54 1.92 30.10
C PHE A 166 -2.22 1.13 28.97
N ASN A 167 -3.54 1.31 28.81
CA ASN A 167 -4.30 0.71 27.72
C ASN A 167 -3.82 1.19 26.34
N GLY A 168 -3.41 2.47 26.23
CA GLY A 168 -2.85 3.03 25.00
C GLY A 168 -1.54 2.36 24.60
N ILE A 169 -0.62 2.14 25.55
CA ILE A 169 0.65 1.44 25.30
C ILE A 169 0.41 0.00 24.81
N ILE A 170 -0.52 -0.72 25.46
CA ILE A 170 -0.90 -2.08 25.06
C ILE A 170 -1.49 -2.09 23.64
N SER A 171 -2.38 -1.14 23.34
CA SER A 171 -3.05 -1.03 22.04
C SER A 171 -2.05 -0.76 20.91
N ILE A 172 -1.12 0.19 21.11
CA ILE A 172 -0.07 0.49 20.13
C ILE A 172 0.82 -0.73 19.92
N SER A 173 1.22 -1.41 21.00
CA SER A 173 2.08 -2.59 20.93
C SER A 173 1.43 -3.71 20.11
N ILE A 174 0.16 -4.01 20.39
CA ILE A 174 -0.61 -5.02 19.65
C ILE A 174 -0.80 -4.61 18.18
N SER A 175 -1.13 -3.35 17.90
CA SER A 175 -1.31 -2.86 16.54
C SER A 175 -0.04 -2.98 15.71
N THR A 176 1.11 -2.60 16.27
CA THR A 176 2.41 -2.67 15.58
C THR A 176 2.81 -4.13 15.31
N ILE A 177 2.61 -5.02 16.29
CA ILE A 177 2.91 -6.46 16.13
C ILE A 177 2.03 -7.08 15.02
N LEU A 178 0.73 -6.79 15.02
CA LEU A 178 -0.18 -7.28 13.99
C LEU A 178 0.20 -6.77 12.60
N PHE A 179 0.51 -5.47 12.49
CA PHE A 179 0.93 -4.88 11.23
C PHE A 179 2.21 -5.52 10.67
N LEU A 180 3.22 -5.73 11.52
CA LEU A 180 4.46 -6.41 11.14
C LEU A 180 4.21 -7.87 10.73
N SER A 181 3.36 -8.59 11.46
CA SER A 181 3.02 -9.97 11.16
C SER A 181 2.35 -10.12 9.79
N ILE A 182 1.38 -9.24 9.49
CA ILE A 182 0.71 -9.19 8.18
C ILE A 182 1.69 -8.83 7.08
N SER A 183 2.54 -7.82 7.31
CA SER A 183 3.55 -7.40 6.33
C SER A 183 4.51 -8.54 5.98
N PHE A 184 4.95 -9.29 6.99
CA PHE A 184 5.80 -10.46 6.80
C PHE A 184 5.08 -11.59 6.03
N PHE A 185 3.82 -11.86 6.36
CA PHE A 185 3.03 -12.89 5.69
C PHE A 185 2.78 -12.57 4.21
N VAL A 186 2.42 -11.32 3.90
CA VAL A 186 2.22 -10.86 2.52
C VAL A 186 3.52 -10.97 1.73
N ASN A 187 4.64 -10.57 2.33
CA ASN A 187 5.95 -10.65 1.69
C ASN A 187 6.31 -12.08 1.30
N LYS A 188 6.10 -13.04 2.21
CA LYS A 188 6.39 -14.46 1.97
C LYS A 188 5.58 -15.05 0.81
N ASN A 189 4.32 -14.67 0.67
CA ASN A 189 3.42 -15.25 -0.34
C ASN A 189 3.54 -14.58 -1.72
N LEU A 190 3.81 -13.28 -1.76
CA LEU A 190 3.89 -12.51 -3.01
C LEU A 190 5.32 -12.39 -3.55
N ASN A 191 6.31 -12.95 -2.83
CA ASN A 191 7.73 -12.93 -3.19
C ASN A 191 8.24 -11.52 -3.53
N ILE A 192 7.68 -10.53 -2.84
CA ILE A 192 8.11 -9.14 -2.98
C ILE A 192 9.50 -9.09 -2.34
N PHE A 193 10.54 -8.79 -3.12
CA PHE A 193 11.89 -8.67 -2.55
C PHE A 193 11.89 -7.49 -1.58
N TYR A 194 12.46 -7.69 -0.37
CA TYR A 194 12.75 -6.61 0.57
C TYR A 194 13.79 -5.69 -0.07
N ASN A 195 13.32 -4.72 -0.83
CA ASN A 195 14.12 -3.61 -1.29
C ASN A 195 14.12 -2.53 -0.20
N GLU A 196 15.18 -1.72 -0.14
CA GLU A 196 15.30 -0.56 0.77
C GLU A 196 14.04 0.32 0.82
N SER A 197 13.38 0.51 -0.33
CA SER A 197 12.11 1.25 -0.42
C SER A 197 10.99 0.62 0.43
N LEU A 198 10.84 -0.70 0.42
CA LEU A 198 9.77 -1.39 1.15
C LEU A 198 10.02 -1.37 2.67
N LEU A 199 11.28 -1.49 3.08
CA LEU A 199 11.68 -1.36 4.48
C LEU A 199 11.38 0.06 5.01
N ASN A 200 11.66 1.09 4.21
CA ASN A 200 11.35 2.47 4.56
C ASN A 200 9.84 2.71 4.71
N ILE A 201 9.02 2.15 3.82
CA ILE A 201 7.55 2.25 3.89
C ILE A 201 7.02 1.60 5.18
N ILE A 202 7.49 0.39 5.51
CA ILE A 202 7.08 -0.31 6.74
C ILE A 202 7.48 0.50 7.97
N THR A 203 8.72 0.99 8.00
CA THR A 203 9.25 1.77 9.14
C THR A 203 8.47 3.06 9.34
N PHE A 204 8.22 3.81 8.26
CA PHE A 204 7.44 5.04 8.31
C PHE A 204 6.00 4.76 8.79
N THR A 205 5.39 3.67 8.33
CA THR A 205 4.04 3.29 8.75
C THR A 205 3.98 2.92 10.23
N CYS A 206 4.97 2.18 10.75
CA CYS A 206 5.08 1.88 12.17
C CYS A 206 5.21 3.14 13.02
N VAL A 207 6.06 4.09 12.61
CA VAL A 207 6.20 5.39 13.28
C VAL A 207 4.87 6.15 13.27
N PHE A 208 4.18 6.17 12.13
CA PHE A 208 2.88 6.82 11.99
C PHE A 208 1.83 6.21 12.92
N ILE A 209 1.75 4.89 13.02
CA ILE A 209 0.85 4.17 13.96
C ILE A 209 1.15 4.57 15.40
N CYS A 210 2.42 4.61 15.79
CA CYS A 210 2.82 5.02 17.13
C CYS A 210 2.43 6.47 17.43
N VAL A 211 2.73 7.41 16.53
CA VAL A 211 2.43 8.83 16.71
C VAL A 211 0.92 9.07 16.80
N ILE A 212 0.15 8.52 15.86
CA ILE A 212 -1.31 8.65 15.86
C ILE A 212 -1.93 7.96 17.08
N GLY A 213 -1.45 6.77 17.44
CA GLY A 213 -1.94 6.05 18.61
C GLY A 213 -1.74 6.85 19.90
N ILE A 214 -0.58 7.48 20.08
CA ILE A 214 -0.29 8.35 21.23
C ILE A 214 -1.21 9.58 21.20
N MET A 215 -1.32 10.24 20.05
CA MET A 215 -2.17 11.44 19.93
C MET A 215 -3.64 11.13 20.23
N ILE A 216 -4.19 10.04 19.69
CA ILE A 216 -5.57 9.64 19.93
C ILE A 216 -5.80 9.35 21.41
N ASN A 217 -4.93 8.57 22.06
CA ASN A 217 -5.07 8.26 23.48
C ASN A 217 -4.99 9.52 24.35
N TYR A 218 -4.04 10.41 24.06
CA TYR A 218 -3.88 11.66 24.80
C TYR A 218 -5.09 12.59 24.65
N VAL A 219 -5.51 12.87 23.41
CA VAL A 219 -6.65 13.75 23.11
C VAL A 219 -7.94 13.17 23.67
N SER A 220 -8.17 11.87 23.49
CA SER A 220 -9.35 11.18 24.01
C SER A 220 -9.46 11.33 25.53
N THR A 221 -8.35 11.09 26.24
CA THR A 221 -8.36 11.16 27.70
C THR A 221 -8.62 12.58 28.20
N LEU A 222 -8.00 13.60 27.58
CA LEU A 222 -8.21 15.00 27.95
C LEU A 222 -9.64 15.49 27.71
N VAL A 223 -10.18 15.23 26.51
CA VAL A 223 -11.53 15.70 26.14
C VAL A 223 -12.58 15.08 27.05
N ILE A 224 -12.44 13.79 27.36
CA ILE A 224 -13.48 13.07 28.09
C ILE A 224 -13.44 13.41 29.58
N THR A 225 -12.25 13.44 30.19
CA THR A 225 -12.11 13.81 31.61
C THR A 225 -12.46 15.28 31.88
N ASN A 226 -12.21 16.19 30.94
CA ASN A 226 -12.62 17.60 31.08
C ASN A 226 -14.11 17.80 30.85
N SER A 227 -14.74 17.12 29.89
CA SER A 227 -16.17 17.29 29.64
C SER A 227 -17.05 16.73 30.77
N HIS A 228 -16.62 15.63 31.41
CA HIS A 228 -17.41 15.00 32.47
C HIS A 228 -17.32 15.75 33.79
N LEU A 229 -16.16 16.29 34.15
CA LEU A 229 -16.04 17.03 35.42
C LEU A 229 -16.69 18.41 35.38
N LYS A 230 -16.75 19.07 34.21
CA LYS A 230 -17.57 20.28 34.04
C LYS A 230 -19.07 20.06 34.28
N LYS A 231 -19.57 18.81 34.20
CA LYS A 231 -20.98 18.46 34.47
C LYS A 231 -21.26 18.09 35.94
N ILE A 232 -20.22 17.95 36.77
CA ILE A 232 -20.34 17.56 38.20
C ILE A 232 -20.02 18.77 39.12
N ASN A 233 -19.76 19.95 38.54
CA ASN A 233 -19.87 21.25 39.22
C ASN A 233 -21.20 21.87 38.84
#